data_AF-A0A968I0B5-F1
#
_entry.id   AF-A0A968I0B5-F1
#
_cell.length_a   1.000
_cell.length_b   1.000
_cell.length_c   1.000
_cell.angle_alpha   90.00
_cell.angle_beta   90.00
_cell.angle_gamma   90.00
#
_symmetry.space_group_name_H-M   'P 1'
#
loop_
_entity.id
_entity.type
_entity.pdbx_description
1 polymer ?
#
loop_
_entity_poly.entity_id
_entity_poly.type
_entity_poly.pdbx_seq_one_letter_code
_entity_poly.pdbx_strand_id
1 'polypeptide(L)'
;MTPIDIDDAFRIIDEALPDHSLSNVQEAILRHSWQGKTYQQIADLVGYDPAYIRDVGYKLWRHLGRAFGEKVTKGNLQSVIRRYTSRTGSAQGVSLTIAPESPGSELSGASKILGQLSRLLNEPNSEHRTSQTIAEFNSDNVLQLTITVRVDLAAS
;
A
#
# COMPACT_ATOMS: atom_id res chain seq x y z
N MET A 1 -16.37 5.52 -9.10
CA MET A 1 -15.65 4.46 -8.36
C MET A 1 -15.46 3.31 -9.34
N THR A 2 -14.28 3.17 -9.92
CA THR A 2 -14.00 2.05 -10.84
C THR A 2 -14.01 0.75 -10.05
N PRO A 3 -14.61 -0.34 -10.58
CA PRO A 3 -14.48 -1.65 -9.96
C PRO A 3 -13.00 -2.03 -9.94
N ILE A 4 -12.47 -2.44 -8.78
CA ILE A 4 -11.14 -3.03 -8.70
C ILE A 4 -11.20 -4.33 -9.52
N ASP A 5 -10.37 -4.44 -10.55
CA ASP A 5 -10.26 -5.67 -11.31
C ASP A 5 -9.35 -6.68 -10.59
N ILE A 6 -9.23 -7.86 -11.18
CA ILE A 6 -8.50 -8.95 -10.54
C ILE A 6 -6.99 -8.73 -10.56
N ASP A 7 -6.45 -8.09 -11.59
CA ASP A 7 -5.02 -7.88 -11.75
C ASP A 7 -4.56 -6.71 -10.86
N ASP A 8 -5.39 -5.66 -10.71
CA ASP A 8 -5.25 -4.64 -9.68
C ASP A 8 -5.24 -5.26 -8.27
N ALA A 9 -6.13 -6.22 -8.01
CA ALA A 9 -6.16 -6.91 -6.72
C ALA A 9 -4.87 -7.70 -6.46
N PHE A 10 -4.29 -8.36 -7.47
CA PHE A 10 -3.00 -9.04 -7.34
C PHE A 10 -1.88 -8.04 -7.02
N ARG A 11 -1.79 -6.93 -7.76
CA ARG A 11 -0.79 -5.88 -7.47
C ARG A 11 -0.88 -5.38 -6.03
N ILE A 12 -2.10 -5.12 -5.53
CA ILE A 12 -2.30 -4.66 -4.15
C ILE A 12 -1.89 -5.74 -3.13
N ILE A 13 -2.12 -7.02 -3.44
CA ILE A 13 -1.69 -8.13 -2.57
C ILE A 13 -0.17 -8.25 -2.55
N ASP A 14 0.50 -8.12 -3.69
CA ASP A 14 1.96 -8.15 -3.79
C ASP A 14 2.60 -6.98 -3.02
N GLU A 15 2.03 -5.78 -3.14
CA GLU A 15 2.45 -4.60 -2.37
C GLU A 15 2.29 -4.82 -0.86
N ALA A 16 1.23 -5.51 -0.43
CA ALA A 16 0.98 -5.82 0.98
C ALA A 16 1.85 -6.99 1.50
N LEU A 17 2.48 -7.77 0.61
CA LEU A 17 3.25 -8.97 0.91
C LEU A 17 4.67 -8.91 0.29
N PRO A 18 5.50 -7.92 0.61
CA PRO A 18 6.79 -7.69 -0.08
C PRO A 18 7.77 -8.86 0.06
N ASP A 19 7.69 -9.62 1.16
CA ASP A 19 8.59 -10.76 1.45
C ASP A 19 7.94 -12.12 1.13
N HIS A 20 6.73 -12.15 0.56
CA HIS A 20 6.01 -13.40 0.29
C HIS A 20 5.45 -13.44 -1.13
N SER A 21 6.06 -14.26 -1.98
CA SER A 21 5.51 -14.56 -3.30
C SER A 21 4.40 -15.62 -3.19
N LEU A 22 3.27 -15.36 -3.83
CA LEU A 22 2.19 -16.33 -3.92
C LEU A 22 2.62 -17.53 -4.78
N SER A 23 2.33 -18.74 -4.30
CA SER A 23 2.46 -19.94 -5.13
C SER A 23 1.32 -20.03 -6.16
N ASN A 24 1.53 -20.78 -7.24
CA ASN A 24 0.50 -21.02 -8.28
C ASN A 24 -0.86 -21.46 -7.69
N VAL A 25 -0.84 -22.28 -6.63
CA VAL A 25 -2.09 -22.73 -5.96
C VAL A 25 -2.75 -21.58 -5.19
N GLN A 26 -1.97 -20.74 -4.50
CA GLN A 26 -2.50 -19.57 -3.80
C GLN A 26 -3.06 -18.54 -4.79
N GLU A 27 -2.38 -18.29 -5.91
CA GLU A 27 -2.90 -17.42 -6.97
C GLU A 27 -4.19 -17.97 -7.55
N ALA A 28 -4.26 -19.27 -7.86
CA ALA A 28 -5.48 -19.89 -8.36
C ALA A 28 -6.62 -19.76 -7.35
N ILE A 29 -6.36 -19.98 -6.06
CA ILE A 29 -7.35 -19.79 -5.00
C ILE A 29 -7.83 -18.34 -4.97
N LEU A 30 -6.93 -17.35 -4.99
CA LEU A 30 -7.30 -15.94 -5.03
C LEU A 30 -8.15 -15.60 -6.26
N ARG A 31 -7.66 -15.94 -7.45
CA ARG A 31 -8.26 -15.62 -8.73
C ARG A 31 -9.66 -16.19 -8.84
N HIS A 32 -9.82 -17.46 -8.49
CA HIS A 32 -11.12 -18.14 -8.57
C HIS A 32 -12.05 -17.80 -7.42
N SER A 33 -11.52 -17.45 -6.26
CA SER A 33 -12.32 -16.90 -5.15
C SER A 33 -12.93 -15.55 -5.49
N TRP A 34 -12.17 -14.68 -6.17
CA TRP A 34 -12.65 -13.40 -6.70
C TRP A 34 -13.82 -13.58 -7.68
N GLN A 35 -13.81 -14.67 -8.45
CA GLN A 35 -14.88 -15.06 -9.37
C GLN A 35 -16.05 -15.81 -8.69
N GLY A 36 -16.01 -16.00 -7.37
CA GLY A 36 -17.07 -16.67 -6.62
C GLY A 36 -16.99 -18.19 -6.56
N LYS A 37 -16.00 -18.85 -7.20
CA LYS A 37 -15.89 -20.32 -7.24
C LYS A 37 -15.70 -20.96 -5.87
N THR A 38 -16.22 -22.16 -5.67
CA THR A 38 -16.07 -22.95 -4.43
C THR A 38 -14.72 -23.65 -4.39
N TYR A 39 -14.26 -24.07 -3.21
CA TYR A 39 -13.00 -24.83 -3.11
C TYR A 39 -13.02 -26.14 -3.91
N GLN A 40 -14.18 -26.77 -4.04
CA GLN A 40 -14.34 -27.96 -4.88
C GLN A 40 -14.12 -27.63 -6.36
N GLN A 41 -14.76 -26.58 -6.86
CA GLN A 41 -14.55 -26.12 -8.24
C GLN A 41 -13.10 -25.70 -8.50
N ILE A 42 -12.44 -25.09 -7.51
CA ILE A 42 -11.03 -24.70 -7.62
C ILE A 42 -10.15 -25.96 -7.69
N ALA A 43 -10.37 -26.92 -6.79
CA ALA A 43 -9.68 -28.21 -6.80
C ALA A 43 -9.79 -28.92 -8.15
N ASP A 44 -10.99 -28.98 -8.72
CA ASP A 44 -11.23 -29.58 -10.03
C ASP A 44 -10.46 -28.85 -11.14
N LEU A 45 -10.38 -27.51 -11.09
CA LEU A 45 -9.67 -26.69 -12.07
C LEU A 45 -8.15 -26.84 -12.01
N VAL A 46 -7.58 -26.99 -10.81
CA VAL A 46 -6.12 -27.08 -10.61
C VAL A 46 -5.60 -28.50 -10.43
N GLY A 47 -6.49 -29.52 -10.44
CA GLY A 47 -6.12 -30.93 -10.34
C GLY A 47 -5.63 -31.37 -8.95
N TYR A 48 -6.14 -30.73 -7.89
CA TYR A 48 -5.77 -31.05 -6.51
C TYR A 48 -6.98 -31.54 -5.70
N ASP A 49 -6.71 -32.16 -4.56
CA ASP A 49 -7.77 -32.56 -3.64
C ASP A 49 -8.48 -31.34 -2.99
N PRO A 50 -9.82 -31.35 -2.86
CA PRO A 50 -10.57 -30.26 -2.21
C PRO A 50 -10.16 -29.96 -0.77
N ALA A 51 -9.70 -30.95 0.01
CA ALA A 51 -9.17 -30.73 1.35
C ALA A 51 -7.85 -29.97 1.31
N TYR A 52 -6.94 -30.34 0.39
CA TYR A 52 -5.68 -29.61 0.20
C TYR A 52 -5.93 -28.14 -0.18
N ILE A 53 -6.84 -27.88 -1.13
CA ILE A 53 -7.20 -26.50 -1.50
C ILE A 53 -7.79 -25.72 -0.34
N ARG A 54 -8.62 -26.36 0.50
CA ARG A 54 -9.18 -25.72 1.70
C ARG A 54 -8.09 -25.37 2.72
N ASP A 55 -7.10 -26.23 2.91
CA ASP A 55 -5.98 -26.01 3.83
C ASP A 55 -5.07 -24.88 3.35
N VAL A 56 -4.69 -24.88 2.06
CA VAL A 56 -3.92 -23.78 1.45
C VAL A 56 -4.71 -22.48 1.52
N GLY A 57 -6.00 -22.51 1.21
CA GLY A 57 -6.88 -21.35 1.31
C GLY A 57 -6.96 -20.80 2.73
N TYR A 58 -7.13 -21.65 3.74
CA TYR A 58 -7.15 -21.22 5.15
C TYR A 58 -5.87 -20.49 5.55
N LYS A 59 -4.70 -21.04 5.18
CA LYS A 59 -3.39 -20.41 5.45
C LYS A 59 -3.26 -19.08 4.71
N LEU A 60 -3.68 -19.02 3.45
CA LEU A 60 -3.66 -17.82 2.62
C LEU A 60 -4.50 -16.69 3.23
N TRP A 61 -5.76 -16.95 3.59
CA TRP A 61 -6.63 -15.92 4.17
C TRP A 61 -6.11 -15.40 5.50
N ARG A 62 -5.53 -16.26 6.32
CA ARG A 62 -4.86 -15.84 7.56
C ARG A 62 -3.66 -14.94 7.31
N HIS A 63 -2.86 -15.28 6.31
CA HIS A 63 -1.66 -14.50 5.98
C HIS A 63 -2.05 -13.11 5.47
N LEU A 64 -2.99 -13.05 4.54
CA LEU A 64 -3.58 -11.79 4.06
C LEU A 64 -4.22 -11.00 5.20
N GLY A 65 -4.87 -11.68 6.16
CA GLY A 65 -5.44 -11.03 7.33
C GLY A 65 -4.43 -10.28 8.19
N ARG A 66 -3.21 -10.82 8.31
CA ARG A 66 -2.11 -10.14 9.01
C ARG A 66 -1.60 -8.95 8.20
N ALA A 67 -1.40 -9.12 6.90
CA ALA A 67 -0.90 -8.07 6.01
C ALA A 67 -1.85 -6.88 5.90
N PHE A 68 -3.16 -7.13 5.80
CA PHE A 68 -4.17 -6.07 5.70
C PHE A 68 -4.62 -5.51 7.05
N GLY A 69 -4.17 -6.08 8.17
CA GLY A 69 -4.58 -5.68 9.53
C GLY A 69 -6.06 -5.90 9.82
N GLU A 70 -6.75 -6.77 9.07
CA GLU A 70 -8.15 -7.13 9.31
C GLU A 70 -8.48 -8.54 8.84
N LYS A 71 -9.52 -9.16 9.38
CA LYS A 71 -9.90 -10.54 9.03
C LYS A 71 -10.24 -10.67 7.54
N VAL A 72 -9.43 -11.40 6.79
CA VAL A 72 -9.70 -11.78 5.39
C VAL A 72 -10.31 -13.17 5.30
N THR A 73 -11.23 -13.32 4.36
CA THR A 73 -11.94 -14.54 3.98
C THR A 73 -12.23 -14.50 2.48
N LYS A 74 -12.59 -15.64 1.89
CA LYS A 74 -13.06 -15.74 0.50
C LYS A 74 -14.13 -14.70 0.13
N GLY A 75 -15.10 -14.49 1.02
CA GLY A 75 -16.28 -13.68 0.74
C GLY A 75 -16.12 -12.17 0.99
N ASN A 76 -15.05 -11.75 1.67
CA ASN A 76 -14.83 -10.33 1.98
C ASN A 76 -13.57 -9.74 1.35
N LEU A 77 -12.79 -10.53 0.60
CA LEU A 77 -11.54 -10.11 -0.03
C LEU A 77 -11.69 -8.79 -0.81
N GLN A 78 -12.69 -8.69 -1.68
CA GLN A 78 -12.95 -7.47 -2.47
C GLN A 78 -13.21 -6.24 -1.60
N SER A 79 -13.96 -6.41 -0.51
CA SER A 79 -14.26 -5.34 0.43
C SER A 79 -13.04 -4.93 1.24
N VAL A 80 -12.21 -5.89 1.65
CA VAL A 80 -10.93 -5.64 2.35
C VAL A 80 -9.98 -4.85 1.45
N ILE A 81 -9.76 -5.30 0.22
CA ILE A 81 -8.87 -4.62 -0.73
C ILE A 81 -9.36 -3.20 -1.02
N ARG A 82 -10.67 -3.01 -1.19
CA ARG A 82 -11.24 -1.66 -1.36
C ARG A 82 -10.95 -0.76 -0.17
N ARG A 83 -11.18 -1.23 1.05
CA ARG A 83 -10.88 -0.47 2.28
C ARG A 83 -9.40 -0.22 2.45
N TYR A 84 -8.55 -1.19 2.13
CA TYR A 84 -7.11 -1.04 2.16
C TYR A 84 -6.67 0.07 1.22
N THR A 85 -7.14 0.03 -0.04
CA THR A 85 -6.86 1.07 -1.06
C THR A 85 -7.36 2.44 -0.64
N SER A 86 -8.53 2.55 0.00
CA SER A 86 -9.00 3.84 0.53
C SER A 86 -8.15 4.36 1.68
N ARG A 87 -7.61 3.47 2.53
CA ARG A 87 -6.70 3.83 3.63
C ARG A 87 -5.31 4.22 3.12
N THR A 88 -4.73 3.44 2.20
CA THR A 88 -3.39 3.69 1.64
C THR A 88 -3.38 4.79 0.59
N GLY A 89 -4.45 4.94 -0.20
CA GLY A 89 -4.67 6.08 -1.11
C GLY A 89 -4.90 7.42 -0.40
N SER A 90 -5.01 7.41 0.94
CA SER A 90 -5.05 8.62 1.77
C SER A 90 -3.68 9.05 2.28
N ALA A 91 -2.59 8.35 1.91
CA ALA A 91 -1.23 8.87 2.08
C ALA A 91 -1.02 10.02 1.06
N GLN A 92 -1.65 11.17 1.34
CA GLN A 92 -1.40 12.39 0.61
C GLN A 92 0.05 12.79 0.86
N GLY A 93 0.91 12.63 -0.15
CA GLY A 93 2.14 13.39 -0.21
C GLY A 93 1.75 14.87 -0.16
N VAL A 94 2.07 15.52 0.96
CA VAL A 94 1.85 16.97 1.07
C VAL A 94 2.96 17.62 0.25
N SER A 95 2.61 18.14 -0.93
CA SER A 95 3.50 18.96 -1.74
C SER A 95 3.32 20.42 -1.31
N LEU A 96 4.32 20.95 -0.59
CA LEU A 96 4.39 22.37 -0.27
C LEU A 96 5.23 23.05 -1.36
N THR A 97 4.58 23.89 -2.16
CA THR A 97 5.25 24.75 -3.14
C THR A 97 5.45 26.12 -2.53
N ILE A 98 6.70 26.57 -2.41
CA ILE A 98 7.02 27.95 -2.04
C ILE A 98 7.56 28.63 -3.29
N ALA A 99 6.72 29.48 -3.90
CA ALA A 99 7.15 30.37 -4.97
C ALA A 99 7.65 31.70 -4.37
N PRO A 100 8.72 32.29 -4.91
CA PRO A 100 9.15 33.62 -4.48
C PRO A 100 8.09 34.65 -4.88
N GLU A 101 7.75 35.54 -3.95
CA GLU A 101 6.77 36.63 -4.17
C GLU A 101 7.23 37.68 -5.19
N SER A 102 8.50 37.64 -5.60
CA SER A 102 9.06 38.48 -6.66
C SER A 102 10.32 37.85 -7.28
N PRO A 103 10.51 37.93 -8.62
CA PRO A 103 11.74 37.47 -9.27
C PRO A 103 12.92 38.32 -8.79
N GLY A 104 13.74 37.75 -7.91
CA GLY A 104 14.90 38.41 -7.30
C GLY A 104 14.96 38.32 -5.77
N SER A 105 13.89 37.89 -5.09
CA SER A 105 13.93 37.64 -3.64
C SER A 105 14.75 36.39 -3.34
N GLU A 106 15.72 36.52 -2.44
CA GLU A 106 16.59 35.42 -2.01
C GLU A 106 15.76 34.32 -1.32
N LEU A 107 15.65 33.16 -1.97
CA LEU A 107 14.97 31.94 -1.47
C LEU A 107 15.64 31.30 -0.23
N SER A 108 16.65 31.96 0.34
CA SER A 108 17.43 31.48 1.49
C SER A 108 16.55 31.23 2.72
N GLY A 109 15.58 32.12 2.97
CA GLY A 109 14.61 31.96 4.07
C GLY A 109 13.68 30.76 3.87
N ALA A 110 13.14 30.59 2.67
CA ALA A 110 12.25 29.48 2.32
C ALA A 110 12.96 28.12 2.40
N SER A 111 14.19 28.02 1.88
CA SER A 111 15.04 26.82 2.00
C SER A 111 15.31 26.45 3.46
N LYS A 112 15.56 27.44 4.33
CA LYS A 112 15.79 27.20 5.76
C LYS A 112 14.54 26.67 6.46
N ILE A 113 13.37 27.25 6.17
CA ILE A 113 12.08 26.81 6.70
C ILE A 113 11.76 25.39 6.22
N LEU A 114 11.91 25.11 4.92
CA LEU A 114 11.68 23.77 4.35
C LEU A 114 12.64 22.73 4.97
N GLY A 115 13.92 23.10 5.16
CA GLY A 115 14.89 22.24 5.85
C GLY A 115 14.57 22.00 7.33
N GLN A 116 14.03 23.00 8.05
CA GLN A 116 13.58 22.84 9.43
C GLN A 116 12.32 21.97 9.53
N LEU A 117 11.34 22.16 8.63
CA LEU A 117 10.12 21.35 8.58
C LEU A 117 10.41 19.91 8.19
N SER A 118 11.30 19.68 7.21
CA SER A 118 11.80 18.33 6.87
C SER A 118 12.39 17.64 8.10
N ARG A 119 13.21 18.35 8.89
CA ARG A 119 13.78 17.79 10.12
C ARG A 119 12.71 17.47 11.16
N LEU A 120 11.80 18.39 11.48
CA LEU A 120 10.71 18.17 12.45
C LEU A 120 9.78 17.01 12.05
N LEU A 121 9.49 16.86 10.75
CA LEU A 121 8.66 15.78 10.25
C LEU A 121 9.40 14.43 10.13
N ASN A 122 10.73 14.45 10.17
CA ASN A 122 11.60 13.28 10.20
C ASN A 122 12.16 12.99 11.60
N GLU A 123 11.75 13.74 12.64
CA GLU A 123 12.08 13.40 14.01
C GLU A 123 11.37 12.08 14.38
N PRO A 124 12.11 11.09 14.94
CA PRO A 124 11.54 9.82 15.33
C PRO A 124 10.74 10.00 16.61
N ASN A 125 9.53 10.55 16.51
CA ASN A 125 8.58 10.49 17.61
C ASN A 125 7.96 9.08 17.60
N SER A 126 8.66 8.19 18.29
CA SER A 126 8.23 6.90 18.85
C SER A 126 7.56 5.89 17.88
N GLU A 127 8.39 4.91 17.55
CA GLU A 127 8.12 3.49 17.28
C GLU A 127 7.91 3.01 15.83
N HIS A 128 7.18 3.67 14.93
CA HIS A 128 6.94 3.07 13.58
C HIS A 128 6.74 4.07 12.43
N ARG A 129 7.80 4.77 12.00
CA ARG A 129 7.73 5.62 10.81
C ARG A 129 9.08 5.72 10.09
N THR A 130 9.19 5.16 8.89
CA THR A 130 10.30 5.45 7.97
C THR A 130 9.85 6.49 6.94
N SER A 131 10.45 7.67 6.99
CA SER A 131 10.22 8.77 6.04
C SER A 131 11.43 8.90 5.10
N GLN A 132 11.19 8.98 3.78
CA GLN A 132 12.18 9.43 2.80
C GLN A 132 11.80 10.85 2.36
N THR A 133 12.71 11.81 2.53
CA THR A 133 12.56 13.18 2.02
C THR A 133 13.37 13.33 0.74
N ILE A 134 12.73 13.78 -0.34
CA ILE A 134 13.41 14.20 -1.56
C ILE A 134 13.09 15.70 -1.74
N ALA A 135 14.12 16.53 -1.68
CA ALA A 135 14.03 17.95 -2.00
C ALA A 135 14.60 18.15 -3.41
N GLU A 136 13.74 18.48 -4.37
CA GLU A 136 14.14 18.74 -5.76
C GLU A 136 14.09 20.25 -6.02
N PHE A 137 15.22 20.82 -6.44
CA PHE A 137 15.32 22.21 -6.87
C PHE A 137 15.01 22.26 -8.38
N ASN A 138 13.92 22.93 -8.75
CA ASN A 138 13.56 23.12 -10.16
C ASN A 138 14.15 24.44 -10.70
N SER A 139 14.50 24.46 -11.99
CA SER A 139 15.24 25.54 -12.64
C SER A 139 14.52 26.90 -12.67
N ASP A 140 13.23 26.93 -12.34
CA ASP A 140 12.35 28.12 -12.38
C ASP A 140 12.28 28.89 -11.04
N ASN A 141 13.30 28.76 -10.18
CA ASN A 141 13.35 29.44 -8.88
C ASN A 141 12.21 29.01 -7.92
N VAL A 142 11.66 27.79 -8.09
CA VAL A 142 10.61 27.21 -7.24
C VAL A 142 11.21 26.08 -6.42
N LEU A 143 11.03 26.16 -5.09
CA LEU A 143 11.43 25.10 -4.17
C LEU A 143 10.24 24.17 -3.93
N GLN A 144 10.41 22.89 -4.24
CA GLN A 144 9.42 21.86 -3.93
C GLN A 144 9.97 20.85 -2.92
N LEU A 145 9.17 20.61 -1.87
CA LEU A 145 9.42 19.59 -0.88
C LEU A 145 8.31 18.54 -0.98
N THR A 146 8.67 17.31 -1.33
CA THR A 146 7.75 16.17 -1.35
C THR A 146 8.08 15.25 -0.19
N ILE A 147 7.08 15.01 0.67
CA ILE A 147 7.24 14.15 1.86
C ILE A 147 6.38 12.90 1.68
N THR A 148 7.03 11.74 1.66
CA THR A 148 6.34 10.44 1.64
C THR A 148 6.33 9.85 3.04
N VAL A 149 5.13 9.60 3.57
CA VAL A 149 4.94 9.02 4.90
C VAL A 149 4.50 7.58 4.77
N ARG A 150 5.31 6.64 5.27
CA ARG A 150 4.91 5.23 5.43
C ARG A 150 4.50 4.99 6.88
N VAL A 151 3.31 4.42 7.07
CA VAL A 151 2.79 4.05 8.39
C VAL A 151 2.77 2.53 8.47
N ASP A 152 3.65 1.95 9.28
CA ASP A 152 3.60 0.53 9.60
C ASP A 152 2.53 0.33 10.67
N LEU A 153 1.42 -0.31 10.29
CA LEU A 153 0.37 -0.65 11.23
C LEU A 153 0.81 -1.91 12.00
N ALA A 154 1.41 -1.73 13.18
CA ALA A 154 1.69 -2.84 14.09
C ALA A 154 0.37 -3.52 14.47
N ALA A 155 0.21 -4.79 14.07
CA ALA A 155 -0.96 -5.60 14.41
C ALA A 155 -1.05 -5.75 15.94
N SER A 156 -2.08 -5.14 16.55
CA SER A 156 -2.49 -5.38 17.95
C SER A 156 -3.39 -6.60 18.07
#